data_AF-A0A8T7IZG0-F1
#
_entry.id   AF-A0A8T7IZG0-F1
#
_cell.length_a   1.000
_cell.length_b   1.000
_cell.length_c   1.000
_cell.angle_alpha   90.00
_cell.angle_beta   90.00
_cell.angle_gamma   90.00
#
_symmetry.space_group_name_H-M   'P 1'
#
loop_
_entity.id
_entity.type
_entity.pdbx_description
1 polymer ?
#
loop_
_entity_poly.entity_id
_entity_poly.type
_entity_poly.pdbx_seq_one_letter_code
_entity_poly.pdbx_strand_id
1 'polypeptide(L)'
;FRAVMGVIIIASIGLLIWMEKTDKESIPDYTWFAALMGLLGGITSMVGNAAFAVMALYLLSMRLPKNEYIATTAWFFLVLNVFKVPFHIFSWQTITLDSFLLNLVTAPFILFGAYLGIVIVKRISEKNYRWFIIGVTFIASIFLVI
;
A
#
# COMPACT_ATOMS: atom_id res chain seq x y z
N PHE A 1 5.97 12.87 -13.91
CA PHE A 1 5.78 11.62 -13.16
C PHE A 1 5.99 11.80 -11.65
N ARG A 2 7.18 12.21 -11.18
CA ARG A 2 7.45 12.40 -9.72
C ARG A 2 6.51 13.41 -9.04
N ALA A 3 6.23 14.54 -9.70
CA ALA A 3 5.32 15.57 -9.17
C ALA A 3 3.88 15.07 -8.94
N VAL A 4 3.35 14.21 -9.82
CA VAL A 4 1.98 13.66 -9.69
C VAL A 4 1.90 12.70 -8.50
N MET A 5 2.92 11.86 -8.32
CA MET A 5 3.00 10.98 -7.15
C MET A 5 3.14 11.77 -5.85
N GLY A 6 3.99 12.81 -5.84
CA GLY A 6 4.15 13.70 -4.69
C GLY A 6 2.84 14.36 -4.28
N VAL A 7 2.06 14.88 -5.23
CA VAL A 7 0.74 15.49 -4.96
C VAL A 7 -0.25 14.49 -4.36
N ILE A 8 -0.32 13.26 -4.91
CA ILE A 8 -1.21 12.21 -4.39
C ILE A 8 -0.84 11.85 -2.94
N ILE A 9 0.45 11.74 -2.61
CA ILE A 9 0.87 11.36 -1.27
C ILE A 9 0.67 12.53 -0.28
N ILE A 10 0.96 13.78 -0.67
CA ILE A 10 0.72 14.97 0.16
C ILE A 10 -0.78 15.13 0.45
N ALA A 11 -1.64 14.95 -0.56
CA ALA A 11 -3.08 14.95 -0.38
C ALA A 11 -3.53 13.82 0.56
N SER A 12 -2.94 12.64 0.43
CA SER A 12 -3.22 11.50 1.32
C SER A 12 -2.81 11.79 2.76
N ILE A 13 -1.67 12.42 3.00
CA ILE A 13 -1.19 12.79 4.34
C ILE A 13 -2.06 13.89 4.96
N GLY A 14 -2.42 14.91 4.20
CA GLY A 14 -3.33 15.96 4.66
C GLY A 14 -4.68 15.39 5.11
N LEU A 15 -5.22 14.45 4.34
CA LEU A 15 -6.46 13.74 4.68
C LEU A 15 -6.29 12.82 5.89
N LEU A 16 -5.19 12.05 5.98
CA LEU A 16 -4.88 11.19 7.15
C LEU A 16 -4.86 12.02 8.45
N ILE A 17 -4.19 13.17 8.45
CA ILE A 17 -4.11 14.07 9.62
C ILE A 17 -5.48 14.67 9.96
N TRP A 18 -6.25 15.06 8.95
CA TRP A 18 -7.60 15.61 9.15
C TRP A 18 -8.57 14.56 9.73
N MET A 19 -8.52 13.32 9.24
CA MET A 19 -9.34 12.22 9.74
C MET A 19 -8.97 11.80 11.17
N GLU A 20 -7.68 11.80 11.51
CA GLU A 20 -7.21 11.54 12.88
C GLU A 20 -7.70 12.59 13.87
N LYS A 21 -7.74 13.87 13.46
CA LYS A 21 -8.20 14.97 14.31
C LYS A 21 -9.72 15.09 14.44
N THR A 22 -10.47 14.57 13.48
CA THR A 22 -11.91 14.86 13.37
C THR A 22 -12.78 13.86 14.13
N ASP A 23 -12.21 12.76 14.64
CA ASP A 23 -12.86 11.77 15.51
C ASP A 23 -14.28 11.33 15.11
N LYS A 24 -14.58 11.36 13.80
CA LYS A 24 -15.89 10.99 13.27
C LYS A 24 -16.01 9.46 13.23
N GLU A 25 -16.98 8.93 13.98
CA GLU A 25 -17.30 7.49 14.06
C GLU A 25 -17.96 6.91 12.79
N SER A 26 -18.25 7.72 11.78
CA SER A 26 -18.92 7.25 10.57
C SER A 26 -17.93 6.61 9.61
N ILE A 27 -18.07 5.29 9.41
CA ILE A 27 -17.47 4.56 8.29
C ILE A 27 -18.02 5.19 6.99
N PRO A 28 -17.17 5.66 6.07
CA PRO A 28 -17.65 6.23 4.81
C PRO A 28 -18.21 5.13 3.89
N ASP A 29 -19.53 4.91 3.89
CA ASP A 29 -20.24 3.93 3.03
C ASP A 29 -20.43 4.38 1.57
N TYR A 30 -19.44 5.08 1.01
CA TYR A 30 -19.54 5.64 -0.35
C TYR A 30 -18.83 4.74 -1.36
N THR A 31 -19.60 3.92 -2.08
CA THR A 31 -19.10 3.02 -3.15
C THR A 31 -18.32 3.76 -4.25
N TRP A 32 -18.66 5.02 -4.53
CA TRP A 32 -17.92 5.86 -5.49
C TRP A 32 -16.50 6.21 -5.00
N PHE A 33 -16.33 6.39 -3.68
CA PHE A 33 -15.03 6.67 -3.08
C PHE A 33 -14.12 5.45 -3.16
N ALA A 34 -14.66 4.26 -2.89
CA ALA A 34 -13.95 3.00 -3.07
C ALA A 34 -13.50 2.78 -4.52
N ALA A 35 -14.38 3.04 -5.49
CA ALA A 35 -14.06 2.92 -6.92
C ALA A 35 -12.94 3.90 -7.35
N LEU A 36 -13.02 5.17 -6.90
CA LEU A 36 -12.01 6.18 -7.18
C LEU A 36 -10.66 5.82 -6.56
N MET A 37 -10.64 5.40 -5.29
CA MET A 37 -9.42 4.99 -4.60
C MET A 37 -8.80 3.73 -5.21
N GLY A 38 -9.64 2.79 -5.66
CA GLY A 38 -9.19 1.59 -6.39
C GLY A 38 -8.53 1.94 -7.73
N LEU A 39 -9.13 2.84 -8.51
CA LEU A 39 -8.55 3.30 -9.78
C LEU A 39 -7.24 4.06 -9.57
N LEU A 40 -7.22 5.01 -8.62
CA LEU A 40 -6.00 5.76 -8.28
C LEU A 40 -4.91 4.82 -7.73
N GLY A 41 -5.29 3.83 -6.92
CA GLY A 41 -4.39 2.79 -6.44
C GLY A 41 -3.81 1.98 -7.60
N GLY A 42 -4.63 1.51 -8.53
CA GLY A 42 -4.18 0.75 -9.70
C GLY A 42 -3.19 1.54 -10.57
N ILE A 43 -3.56 2.76 -10.97
CA ILE A 43 -2.72 3.64 -11.80
C ILE A 43 -1.40 3.95 -11.09
N THR A 44 -1.45 4.38 -9.83
CA THR A 44 -0.25 4.73 -9.04
C THR A 44 0.67 3.51 -8.86
N SER A 45 0.10 2.30 -8.82
CA SER A 45 0.86 1.05 -8.70
C SER A 45 1.62 0.73 -9.98
N MET A 46 1.00 0.97 -11.14
CA MET A 46 1.57 0.66 -12.45
C MET A 46 2.59 1.70 -12.92
N VAL A 47 2.33 2.97 -12.60
CA VAL A 47 3.15 4.15 -12.97
C VAL A 47 4.34 4.31 -12.02
N GLY A 48 4.12 4.15 -10.72
CA GLY A 48 5.05 4.65 -9.71
C GLY A 48 5.43 3.66 -8.61
N ASN A 49 4.81 2.48 -8.58
CA ASN A 49 4.87 1.55 -7.46
C ASN A 49 4.58 2.22 -6.08
N ALA A 50 3.78 3.30 -6.08
CA ALA A 50 3.52 4.13 -4.90
C ALA A 50 2.07 4.03 -4.40
N ALA A 51 1.34 3.03 -4.88
CA ALA A 51 -0.07 2.84 -4.56
C ALA A 51 -0.35 2.56 -3.08
N PHE A 52 0.67 2.16 -2.33
CA PHE A 52 0.54 1.96 -0.89
C PHE A 52 0.07 3.22 -0.17
N ALA A 53 0.52 4.42 -0.56
CA ALA A 53 0.08 5.66 0.07
C ALA A 53 -1.42 5.93 -0.12
N VAL A 54 -1.94 5.66 -1.32
CA VAL A 54 -3.36 5.81 -1.66
C VAL A 54 -4.20 4.77 -0.90
N MET A 55 -3.73 3.52 -0.89
CA MET A 55 -4.45 2.44 -0.23
C MET A 55 -4.41 2.56 1.30
N ALA A 56 -3.30 3.02 1.87
CA ALA A 56 -3.17 3.28 3.29
C ALA A 56 -4.15 4.36 3.75
N LEU A 57 -4.36 5.41 2.95
CA LEU A 57 -5.40 6.41 3.19
C LEU A 57 -6.80 5.77 3.22
N TYR A 58 -7.15 5.01 2.17
CA TYR A 58 -8.45 4.38 2.07
C TYR A 58 -8.71 3.41 3.24
N LEU A 59 -7.77 2.53 3.56
CA LEU A 59 -7.94 1.54 4.62
C LEU A 59 -7.88 2.16 6.02
N LEU A 60 -7.12 3.26 6.23
CA LEU A 60 -7.19 3.99 7.49
C LEU A 60 -8.53 4.72 7.64
N SER A 61 -9.09 5.22 6.54
CA SER A 61 -10.42 5.85 6.54
C SER A 61 -11.54 4.90 6.95
N MET A 62 -11.36 3.60 6.67
CA MET A 62 -12.26 2.53 7.07
C MET A 62 -12.11 2.10 8.54
N ARG A 63 -11.13 2.66 9.29
CA ARG A 63 -10.86 2.35 10.72
C ARG A 63 -10.80 0.84 11.03
N LEU A 64 -10.31 0.04 10.08
CA LEU A 64 -10.25 -1.42 10.22
C LEU A 64 -9.34 -1.84 11.38
N PRO A 65 -9.67 -2.92 12.11
CA PRO A 65 -8.75 -3.55 13.05
C PRO A 65 -7.41 -3.87 12.37
N LYS A 66 -6.32 -3.84 13.14
CA LYS A 66 -4.95 -4.01 12.61
C LYS A 66 -4.80 -5.24 11.68
N ASN A 67 -5.39 -6.36 12.08
CA ASN A 67 -5.27 -7.61 11.31
C ASN A 67 -6.05 -7.56 9.99
N GLU A 68 -7.23 -6.95 9.98
CA GLU A 68 -8.05 -6.75 8.78
C GLU A 68 -7.42 -5.75 7.84
N TYR A 69 -6.83 -4.67 8.36
CA TYR A 69 -6.05 -3.71 7.59
C TYR A 69 -4.91 -4.40 6.82
N ILE A 70 -4.11 -5.21 7.53
CA ILE A 70 -2.98 -5.94 6.93
C ILE A 70 -3.46 -6.96 5.91
N ALA A 71 -4.48 -7.75 6.25
CA ALA A 71 -5.03 -8.76 5.36
C ALA A 71 -5.60 -8.15 4.07
N THR A 72 -6.39 -7.07 4.20
CA THR A 72 -7.00 -6.39 3.05
C THR A 72 -5.94 -5.76 2.15
N THR A 73 -4.92 -5.13 2.75
CA THR A 73 -3.78 -4.58 2.01
C THR A 73 -3.06 -5.69 1.24
N ALA A 74 -2.77 -6.82 1.89
CA ALA A 74 -2.07 -7.95 1.27
C ALA A 74 -2.86 -8.53 0.10
N TRP A 75 -4.16 -8.79 0.28
CA TRP A 75 -5.03 -9.30 -0.78
C TRP A 75 -5.17 -8.32 -1.94
N PHE A 76 -5.37 -7.03 -1.65
CA PHE A 76 -5.48 -6.00 -2.67
C PHE A 76 -4.23 -5.94 -3.55
N PHE A 77 -3.04 -5.87 -2.94
CA PHE A 77 -1.80 -5.83 -3.68
C PHE A 77 -1.46 -7.15 -4.37
N LEU A 78 -1.88 -8.29 -3.82
CA LEU A 78 -1.74 -9.57 -4.51
C LEU A 78 -2.53 -9.57 -5.82
N VAL A 79 -3.82 -9.22 -5.77
CA VAL A 79 -4.68 -9.16 -6.97
C VAL A 79 -4.15 -8.16 -7.99
N LEU A 80 -3.79 -6.94 -7.54
CA LEU A 80 -3.22 -5.95 -8.44
C LEU A 80 -1.91 -6.41 -9.09
N ASN A 81 -1.00 -7.02 -8.35
CA ASN A 81 0.27 -7.46 -8.92
C ASN A 81 0.11 -8.68 -9.83
N VAL A 82 -0.79 -9.61 -9.52
CA VAL A 82 -1.15 -10.71 -10.43
C VAL A 82 -1.75 -10.16 -11.73
N PHE A 83 -2.61 -9.14 -11.63
CA PHE A 83 -3.16 -8.46 -12.80
C PHE A 83 -2.08 -7.76 -13.66
N LYS A 84 -0.95 -7.35 -13.07
CA LYS A 84 0.19 -6.78 -13.82
C LYS A 84 0.99 -7.83 -14.59
N VAL A 85 1.01 -9.09 -14.15
CA VAL A 85 1.87 -10.14 -14.74
C VAL A 85 1.66 -10.28 -16.25
N PRO A 86 0.43 -10.35 -16.79
CA PRO A 86 0.22 -10.38 -18.24
C PRO A 86 0.88 -9.22 -18.98
N PHE A 87 0.84 -8.00 -18.44
CA PHE A 87 1.48 -6.83 -19.08
C PHE A 87 3.01 -6.95 -19.08
N HIS A 88 3.60 -7.49 -18.01
CA HIS A 88 5.04 -7.74 -17.94
C HIS A 88 5.50 -8.86 -18.90
N ILE A 89 4.66 -9.87 -19.16
CA ILE A 89 4.96 -10.95 -20.10
C ILE A 89 4.77 -10.48 -21.54
N PHE A 90 3.59 -9.94 -21.87
CA PHE A 90 3.19 -9.68 -23.26
C PHE A 90 3.64 -8.32 -23.79
N SER A 91 3.64 -7.26 -22.96
CA SER A 91 3.92 -5.89 -23.43
C SER A 91 5.35 -5.44 -23.12
N TRP A 92 5.86 -5.72 -21.92
CA TRP A 92 7.16 -5.22 -21.48
C TRP A 92 8.30 -6.24 -21.57
N GLN A 93 8.00 -7.54 -21.77
CA GLN A 93 8.96 -8.64 -21.80
C GLN A 93 10.01 -8.60 -20.66
N THR A 94 9.59 -8.17 -19.46
CA THR A 94 10.50 -7.98 -18.31
C THR A 94 10.74 -9.27 -17.54
N ILE A 95 9.94 -10.31 -17.78
CA ILE A 95 10.04 -11.60 -17.11
C ILE A 95 10.89 -12.53 -17.99
N THR A 96 12.15 -12.68 -17.61
CA THR A 96 13.12 -13.62 -18.21
C THR A 96 13.39 -14.81 -17.28
N LEU A 97 14.00 -15.89 -17.80
CA LEU A 97 14.42 -17.03 -16.97
C LEU A 97 15.36 -16.61 -15.83
N ASP A 98 16.26 -15.66 -16.07
CA ASP A 98 17.17 -15.14 -15.05
C ASP A 98 16.41 -14.40 -13.93
N SER A 99 15.41 -13.60 -14.29
CA SER A 99 14.55 -12.92 -13.30
C SER A 99 13.74 -13.91 -12.45
N PHE A 100 13.33 -15.04 -13.06
CA PHE A 100 12.61 -16.10 -12.37
C PHE A 100 13.51 -16.86 -11.38
N LEU A 101 14.74 -17.19 -11.80
CA LEU A 101 15.73 -17.83 -10.92
C LEU A 101 16.11 -16.91 -9.75
N LEU A 102 16.27 -15.61 -10.00
CA LEU A 102 16.52 -14.62 -8.96
C LEU A 102 15.38 -14.59 -7.94
N ASN A 103 14.12 -14.64 -8.39
CA ASN A 103 12.96 -14.72 -7.52
C ASN A 103 12.97 -16.00 -6.67
N LEU A 104 13.40 -17.13 -7.23
CA LEU A 104 13.47 -18.40 -6.50
C LEU A 104 14.54 -18.39 -5.39
N VAL A 105 15.71 -17.82 -5.68
CA VAL A 105 16.81 -17.67 -4.70
C VAL A 105 16.43 -16.70 -3.59
N THR A 106 15.67 -15.66 -3.91
CA THR A 106 15.22 -14.64 -2.93
C THR A 106 13.97 -15.05 -2.16
N ALA A 107 13.18 -16.01 -2.66
CA ALA A 107 11.97 -16.53 -2.01
C ALA A 107 12.15 -16.91 -0.53
N PRO A 108 13.19 -17.67 -0.10
CA PRO A 108 13.36 -17.99 1.33
C PRO A 108 13.57 -16.75 2.21
N PHE A 109 14.25 -15.72 1.70
CA PHE A 109 14.44 -14.46 2.42
C PHE A 109 13.14 -13.68 2.57
N ILE A 110 12.29 -13.69 1.52
CA ILE A 110 10.96 -13.09 1.57
C ILE A 110 10.07 -13.80 2.59
N LEU A 111 10.05 -15.14 2.59
CA LEU A 111 9.29 -15.93 3.55
C LEU A 111 9.75 -15.69 4.99
N PHE A 112 11.07 -15.62 5.20
CA PHE A 112 11.63 -15.31 6.51
C PHE A 112 11.27 -13.89 6.97
N GLY A 113 11.38 -12.90 6.09
CA GLY A 113 10.97 -11.52 6.37
C GLY A 113 9.48 -11.41 6.70
N ALA A 114 8.63 -12.13 5.96
CA ALA A 114 7.19 -12.20 6.23
C ALA A 114 6.90 -12.81 7.60
N TYR A 115 7.56 -13.91 7.96
CA TYR A 115 7.44 -14.53 9.27
C TYR A 115 7.85 -13.58 10.41
N LEU A 116 9.01 -12.92 10.28
CA LEU A 116 9.46 -11.93 11.25
C LEU A 116 8.47 -10.76 11.37
N GLY A 117 7.96 -10.28 10.24
CA GLY A 117 6.94 -9.22 10.20
C GLY A 117 5.70 -9.59 11.01
N ILE A 118 5.18 -10.81 10.86
CA ILE A 118 4.03 -11.31 11.63
C ILE A 118 4.35 -11.31 13.14
N VAL A 119 5.53 -11.79 13.53
CA VAL A 119 5.95 -11.85 14.95
C VAL A 119 6.06 -10.44 15.55
N ILE A 120 6.65 -9.49 14.82
CA ILE A 120 6.83 -8.11 15.28
C ILE A 120 5.47 -7.40 15.40
N VAL A 121 4.64 -7.47 14.36
CA VAL A 121 3.34 -6.80 14.33
C VAL A 121 2.42 -7.28 15.45
N LYS A 122 2.48 -8.57 15.81
CA LYS A 122 1.72 -9.12 16.95
C LYS A 122 2.06 -8.45 18.29
N ARG A 123 3.27 -7.92 18.45
CA ARG A 123 3.72 -7.24 19.69
C ARG A 123 3.38 -5.73 19.73
N ILE A 124 2.92 -5.15 18.62
CA ILE A 124 2.60 -3.71 18.52
C ILE A 124 1.11 -3.49 18.84
N SER A 125 0.80 -2.54 19.74
CA SER A 125 -0.57 -2.13 20.05
C SER A 125 -1.24 -1.42 18.86
N GLU A 126 -2.57 -1.44 18.76
CA GLU A 126 -3.27 -0.85 17.61
C GLU A 126 -2.97 0.65 17.43
N LYS A 127 -2.92 1.40 18.53
CA LYS A 127 -2.55 2.83 18.52
C LYS A 127 -1.15 3.05 17.96
N ASN A 128 -0.17 2.24 18.40
CA ASN A 128 1.21 2.36 17.94
C ASN A 128 1.35 1.93 16.48
N TYR A 129 0.57 0.94 16.04
CA TYR A 129 0.55 0.50 14.64
C TYR A 129 0.04 1.61 13.71
N ARG A 130 -1.03 2.33 14.09
CA ARG A 130 -1.54 3.47 13.30
C ARG A 130 -0.48 4.57 13.17
N TRP A 131 0.15 4.98 14.26
CA TRP A 131 1.24 5.98 14.21
C TRP A 131 2.45 5.52 13.41
N PHE A 132 2.80 4.24 13.49
CA PHE A 132 3.87 3.66 12.68
C PHE A 132 3.56 3.75 11.18
N ILE A 133 2.35 3.36 10.76
CA ILE A 133 1.93 3.45 9.34
C ILE A 133 1.94 4.90 8.86
N ILE A 134 1.46 5.84 9.67
CA ILE A 134 1.49 7.28 9.35
C ILE A 134 2.94 7.75 9.17
N GLY A 135 3.83 7.41 10.11
CA GLY A 135 5.25 7.80 10.05
C GLY A 135 5.98 7.22 8.84
N VAL A 136 5.81 5.93 8.56
CA VAL A 136 6.42 5.27 7.40
C VAL A 136 5.89 5.83 6.09
N THR A 137 4.58 6.08 6.00
CA THR A 137 3.96 6.69 4.81
C THR A 137 4.50 8.10 4.59
N PHE A 138 4.65 8.88 5.66
CA PHE A 138 5.22 10.23 5.61
C PHE A 138 6.67 10.24 5.11
N ILE A 139 7.51 9.34 5.63
CA ILE A 139 8.90 9.19 5.18
C ILE A 139 8.94 8.77 3.70
N ALA A 140 8.11 7.80 3.31
CA ALA A 140 8.04 7.34 1.92
C ALA A 140 7.66 8.46 0.94
N SER A 141 6.74 9.36 1.31
CA SER A 141 6.45 10.58 0.51
C SER A 141 7.68 11.43 0.30
N ILE A 142 8.43 11.71 1.36
CA ILE A 142 9.56 12.64 1.30
C ILE A 142 10.61 12.09 0.35
N PHE A 143 10.94 10.80 0.47
CA PHE A 143 11.88 10.11 -0.41
C PHE A 143 11.46 10.11 -1.88
N LEU A 144 10.17 10.23 -2.17
CA LEU A 144 9.64 10.16 -3.52
C LEU A 144 9.55 11.56 -4.18
N VAL A 145 9.48 12.61 -3.36
CA VAL A 145 9.49 14.02 -3.79
C VAL A 145 10.91 14.52 -4.09
N ILE A 146 11.92 13.99 -3.42
CA ILE A 146 13.36 14.25 -3.64
C ILE A 146 13.86 13.42 -4.83
#